data_AF-A0A109XVW7-F1
#
_entry.id   AF-A0A109XVW7-F1
#
_cell.length_a   1.000
_cell.length_b   1.000
_cell.length_c   1.000
_cell.angle_alpha   90.00
_cell.angle_beta   90.00
_cell.angle_gamma   90.00
#
_symmetry.space_group_name_H-M   'P 1'
#
loop_
_entity.id
_entity.type
_entity.pdbx_description
1 polymer ?
#
loop_
_entity_poly.entity_id
_entity_poly.type
_entity_poly.pdbx_seq_one_letter_code
_entity_poly.pdbx_strand_id
1 'polypeptide(L)'
;MSNMSIPTPCGTAAILRVYNDEERRAELMQDLGADVHLALRRDQLIHREYDFSQRAAEALYAATEGNQLAEDAFALVVRSAVARDPLAVVGLLFRQWLDLAVRQLTADLADRCEDGQRVTFGARQ
;
A
#
# COMPACT_ATOMS: atom_id res chain seq x y z
N MET A 1 -0.81 -23.49 -19.21
CA MET A 1 -1.74 -22.98 -18.19
C MET A 1 -2.63 -24.14 -17.76
N SER A 2 -2.48 -24.61 -16.52
CA SER A 2 -3.18 -25.81 -16.04
C SER A 2 -4.29 -25.38 -15.09
N ASN A 3 -5.55 -25.52 -15.53
CA ASN A 3 -6.72 -25.22 -14.70
C ASN A 3 -6.97 -26.40 -13.74
N MET A 4 -7.17 -26.11 -12.45
CA MET A 4 -7.58 -27.10 -11.47
C MET A 4 -9.11 -27.05 -11.34
N SER A 5 -9.80 -28.15 -11.66
CA SER A 5 -11.24 -28.27 -11.47
C SER A 5 -11.54 -28.95 -10.15
N ILE A 6 -12.26 -28.27 -9.27
CA ILE A 6 -12.82 -28.90 -8.06
C ILE A 6 -14.31 -29.16 -8.32
N PRO A 7 -14.78 -30.42 -8.23
CA PRO A 7 -16.20 -30.72 -8.33
C PRO A 7 -16.92 -30.12 -7.13
N THR A 8 -17.87 -29.20 -7.36
CA THR A 8 -18.80 -28.78 -6.30
C THR A 8 -20.03 -29.69 -6.29
N PRO A 9 -20.71 -29.84 -5.13
CA PRO A 9 -21.87 -30.73 -4.99
C PRO A 9 -23.03 -30.44 -5.96
N CYS A 10 -23.08 -29.25 -6.55
CA CYS A 10 -24.10 -28.83 -7.52
C CYS A 10 -23.69 -29.06 -8.99
N GLY A 11 -22.64 -29.85 -9.26
CA GLY A 11 -22.24 -30.20 -10.63
C GLY A 11 -21.58 -29.06 -11.42
N THR A 12 -21.28 -27.94 -10.77
CA THR A 12 -20.54 -26.82 -11.37
C THR A 12 -19.06 -26.99 -11.01
N ALA A 13 -18.19 -27.22 -12.00
CA ALA A 13 -16.76 -27.18 -11.74
C ALA A 13 -16.37 -25.74 -11.39
N ALA A 14 -15.92 -25.49 -10.16
CA ALA A 14 -15.26 -24.24 -9.87
C ALA A 14 -13.89 -24.30 -10.56
N ILE A 15 -13.71 -23.48 -11.60
CA ILE A 15 -12.40 -23.31 -12.23
C ILE A 15 -11.63 -22.34 -11.34
N LEU A 16 -10.78 -22.89 -10.48
CA LEU A 16 -9.81 -22.09 -9.75
C LEU A 16 -8.65 -21.81 -10.69
N ARG A 17 -8.50 -20.55 -11.10
CA ARG A 17 -7.28 -20.12 -11.79
C ARG A 17 -6.14 -20.24 -10.79
N VAL A 18 -5.18 -21.10 -11.09
CA VAL A 18 -3.95 -21.19 -10.31
C VAL A 18 -3.09 -20.01 -10.74
N TYR A 19 -3.02 -18.99 -9.90
CA TYR A 19 -2.11 -17.87 -10.09
C TYR A 19 -0.67 -18.33 -9.87
N ASN A 20 0.24 -17.86 -10.73
CA ASN A 20 1.66 -17.95 -10.43
C ASN A 20 2.06 -16.90 -9.36
N ASP A 21 3.28 -17.00 -8.83
CA ASP A 21 3.74 -16.12 -7.74
C ASP A 21 3.70 -14.64 -8.10
N GLU A 22 4.04 -14.29 -9.34
CA GLU A 22 3.99 -12.91 -9.84
C GLU A 22 2.55 -12.38 -9.93
N GLU A 23 1.61 -13.18 -10.42
CA GLU A 23 0.19 -12.83 -10.49
C GLU A 23 -0.41 -12.66 -9.08
N ARG A 24 -0.06 -13.53 -8.13
CA ARG A 24 -0.49 -13.42 -6.72
C ARG A 24 0.03 -12.13 -6.08
N ARG A 25 1.31 -11.80 -6.29
CA ARG A 25 1.90 -10.57 -5.76
C ARG A 25 1.25 -9.33 -6.37
N ALA A 26 0.99 -9.33 -7.68
CA ALA A 26 0.34 -8.21 -8.35
C ALA A 26 -1.09 -7.96 -7.82
N GLU A 27 -1.87 -9.03 -7.62
CA GLU A 27 -3.22 -8.95 -7.04
C GLU A 27 -3.16 -8.44 -5.59
N LEU A 28 -2.25 -9.00 -4.77
CA LEU A 28 -2.03 -8.55 -3.39
C LEU A 28 -1.64 -7.06 -3.32
N MET A 29 -0.73 -6.61 -4.18
CA MET A 29 -0.34 -5.20 -4.24
C MET A 29 -1.51 -4.31 -4.64
N GLN A 30 -2.38 -4.77 -5.55
CA GLN A 30 -3.55 -4.01 -5.96
C GLN A 30 -4.57 -3.86 -4.81
N ASP A 31 -4.86 -4.97 -4.11
CA ASP A 31 -5.81 -4.99 -3.00
C ASP A 31 -5.29 -4.15 -1.82
N LEU A 32 -4.04 -4.36 -1.41
CA LEU A 32 -3.42 -3.57 -0.35
C LEU A 32 -3.33 -2.09 -0.72
N GLY A 33 -3.05 -1.77 -1.99
CA GLY A 33 -3.03 -0.38 -2.46
C GLY A 33 -4.39 0.31 -2.32
N ALA A 34 -5.48 -0.40 -2.62
CA ALA A 34 -6.84 0.09 -2.42
C ALA A 34 -7.17 0.29 -0.93
N ASP A 35 -6.78 -0.65 -0.08
CA ASP A 35 -7.00 -0.58 1.36
C ASP A 35 -6.19 0.53 2.03
N VAL A 36 -4.92 0.72 1.65
CA VAL A 36 -4.09 1.84 2.11
C VAL A 36 -4.72 3.17 1.72
N HIS A 37 -5.20 3.28 0.47
CA HIS A 37 -5.88 4.50 0.03
C HIS A 37 -7.14 4.78 0.85
N LEU A 38 -7.95 3.76 1.12
CA LEU A 38 -9.13 3.89 1.96
C LEU A 38 -8.77 4.29 3.40
N ALA A 39 -7.73 3.66 3.95
CA ALA A 39 -7.25 3.91 5.30
C ALA A 39 -6.76 5.35 5.47
N LEU A 40 -6.01 5.87 4.49
CA LEU A 40 -5.58 7.27 4.46
C LEU A 40 -6.78 8.22 4.39
N ARG A 41 -7.77 7.94 3.54
CA ARG A 41 -8.98 8.78 3.42
C ARG A 41 -9.86 8.79 4.66
N ARG A 42 -9.84 7.72 5.44
CA ARG A 42 -10.67 7.54 6.65
C ARG A 42 -9.90 7.76 7.96
N ASP A 43 -8.63 8.17 7.89
CA ASP A 43 -7.74 8.30 9.05
C ASP A 43 -7.72 7.03 9.93
N GLN A 44 -7.62 5.86 9.29
CA GLN A 44 -7.63 4.56 9.96
C GLN A 44 -6.25 4.18 10.51
N LEU A 45 -6.27 3.20 11.41
CA LEU A 45 -5.07 2.53 11.90
C LEU A 45 -4.71 1.36 10.98
N ILE A 46 -3.41 1.17 10.75
CA ILE A 46 -2.82 -0.02 10.15
C ILE A 46 -2.25 -0.86 11.29
N HIS A 47 -2.77 -2.07 11.43
CA HIS A 47 -2.30 -3.06 12.40
C HIS A 47 -1.47 -4.10 11.65
N ARG A 48 -0.23 -4.32 12.11
CA ARG A 48 0.67 -5.35 11.60
C ARG A 48 0.95 -6.36 12.70
N GLU A 49 0.98 -7.64 12.35
CA GLU A 49 1.33 -8.70 13.30
C GLU A 49 2.77 -8.49 13.82
N TYR A 50 2.97 -8.65 15.13
CA TYR A 50 4.26 -8.44 15.81
C TYR A 50 4.84 -7.02 15.75
N ASP A 51 4.03 -6.03 15.40
CA ASP A 51 4.41 -4.62 15.37
C ASP A 51 3.37 -3.74 16.08
N PHE A 52 3.69 -2.47 16.29
CA PHE A 52 2.72 -1.52 16.83
C PHE A 52 1.75 -1.03 15.76
N SER A 53 0.56 -0.65 16.20
CA SER A 53 -0.46 -0.06 15.33
C SER A 53 -0.15 1.41 15.08
N GLN A 54 -0.24 1.84 13.83
CA GLN A 54 0.07 3.21 13.43
C GLN A 54 -1.11 3.82 12.68
N ARG A 55 -1.26 5.15 12.73
CA ARG A 55 -2.18 5.82 11.79
C ARG A 55 -1.66 5.63 10.38
N ALA A 56 -2.57 5.50 9.41
CA ALA A 56 -2.19 5.31 8.02
C ALA A 56 -1.22 6.41 7.51
N ALA A 57 -1.41 7.65 7.95
CA ALA A 57 -0.50 8.76 7.60
C ALA A 57 0.89 8.63 8.25
N GLU A 58 0.99 8.11 9.47
CA GLU A 58 2.26 7.86 10.16
C GLU A 58 3.00 6.70 9.51
N ALA A 59 2.27 5.61 9.24
CA ALA A 59 2.79 4.45 8.51
C ALA A 59 3.29 4.83 7.11
N LEU A 60 2.58 5.73 6.42
CA LEU A 60 2.97 6.25 5.11
C LEU A 60 4.30 7.00 5.18
N TYR A 61 4.47 7.88 6.17
CA TYR A 61 5.74 8.60 6.35
C TYR A 61 6.87 7.63 6.72
N ALA A 62 6.64 6.75 7.68
CA ALA A 62 7.63 5.75 8.11
C ALA A 62 8.08 4.83 6.96
N ALA A 63 7.19 4.46 6.06
CA ALA A 63 7.54 3.66 4.88
C ALA A 63 8.51 4.39 3.92
N THR A 64 8.57 5.72 3.96
CA THR A 64 9.53 6.47 3.13
C THR A 64 10.93 6.54 3.70
N GLU A 65 11.12 6.19 4.98
CA GLU A 65 12.43 6.25 5.64
C GLU A 65 13.40 5.24 5.02
N GLY A 66 14.59 5.70 4.63
CA GLY A 66 15.59 4.89 3.96
C GLY A 66 15.36 4.71 2.45
N ASN A 67 14.24 5.20 1.90
CA ASN A 67 14.03 5.28 0.46
C ASN A 67 14.48 6.65 -0.05
N GLN A 68 15.71 6.72 -0.58
CA GLN A 68 16.32 7.97 -1.07
C GLN A 68 15.43 8.73 -2.06
N LEU A 69 14.72 8.02 -2.94
CA LEU A 69 13.87 8.64 -3.96
C LEU A 69 12.63 9.29 -3.32
N ALA A 70 12.04 8.66 -2.31
CA ALA A 70 10.93 9.25 -1.56
C ALA A 70 11.40 10.43 -0.68
N GLU A 71 12.56 10.31 -0.04
CA GLU A 71 13.16 11.37 0.77
C GLU A 71 13.51 12.61 -0.07
N ASP A 72 14.13 12.42 -1.24
CA ASP A 72 14.47 13.51 -2.16
C ASP A 72 13.23 14.22 -2.69
N ALA A 73 12.18 13.45 -3.01
CA ALA A 73 10.89 14.00 -3.43
C ALA A 73 10.24 14.82 -2.30
N PHE A 74 10.25 14.32 -1.06
CA PHE A 74 9.74 15.08 0.08
C PHE A 74 10.53 16.36 0.32
N ALA A 75 11.86 16.28 0.27
CA ALA A 75 12.73 17.44 0.43
C ALA A 75 12.44 18.50 -0.65
N LEU A 76 12.10 18.10 -1.88
CA LEU A 76 11.70 19.01 -2.94
C LEU A 76 10.39 19.75 -2.62
N VAL A 77 9.38 19.04 -2.07
CA VAL A 77 8.13 19.67 -1.59
C VAL A 77 8.44 20.73 -0.54
N VAL A 78 9.27 20.40 0.45
CA VAL A 78 9.64 21.32 1.54
C VAL A 78 10.37 22.54 1.00
N ARG A 79 11.37 22.35 0.13
CA ARG A 79 12.11 23.46 -0.50
C ARG A 79 11.19 24.39 -1.27
N SER A 80 10.28 23.84 -2.08
CA SER A 80 9.30 24.60 -2.86
C SER A 80 8.33 25.39 -1.96
N ALA A 81 7.84 24.77 -0.88
CA ALA A 81 6.98 25.43 0.09
C ALA A 81 7.69 26.58 0.83
N VAL A 82 8.95 26.38 1.25
CA VAL A 82 9.77 27.43 1.90
C VAL A 82 10.09 28.57 0.95
N ALA A 83 10.34 28.28 -0.33
CA ALA A 83 10.53 29.28 -1.38
C ALA A 83 9.26 30.08 -1.69
N ARG A 84 8.09 29.67 -1.16
CA ARG A 84 6.78 30.24 -1.44
C ARG A 84 6.41 30.17 -2.93
N ASP A 85 6.78 29.06 -3.56
CA ASP A 85 6.31 28.76 -4.91
C ASP A 85 4.77 28.68 -4.94
N PRO A 86 4.15 28.83 -6.13
CA PRO A 86 2.70 28.73 -6.26
C PRO A 86 2.15 27.42 -5.66
N LEU A 87 1.01 27.50 -4.96
CA LEU A 87 0.38 26.34 -4.30
C LEU A 87 0.13 25.16 -5.27
N ALA A 88 -0.12 25.43 -6.55
CA ALA A 88 -0.28 24.41 -7.57
C ALA A 88 1.01 23.58 -7.78
N VAL A 89 2.18 24.23 -7.71
CA VAL A 89 3.49 23.57 -7.82
C VAL A 89 3.75 22.71 -6.59
N VAL A 90 3.58 23.28 -5.39
CA VAL A 90 3.73 22.54 -4.14
C VAL A 90 2.78 21.34 -4.07
N GLY A 91 1.53 21.55 -4.47
CA GLY A 91 0.52 20.49 -4.52
C GLY A 91 0.83 19.38 -5.54
N LEU A 92 1.40 19.72 -6.69
CA LEU A 92 1.86 18.75 -7.68
C LEU A 92 3.02 17.89 -7.12
N LEU A 93 4.03 18.54 -6.55
CA LEU A 93 5.18 17.86 -5.94
C LEU A 93 4.74 16.97 -4.79
N PHE A 94 3.80 17.44 -3.96
CA PHE A 94 3.27 16.67 -2.84
C PHE A 94 2.50 15.44 -3.33
N ARG A 95 1.72 15.55 -4.41
CA ARG A 95 1.06 14.39 -5.02
C ARG A 95 2.05 13.37 -5.55
N GLN A 96 3.12 13.81 -6.21
CA GLN A 96 4.17 12.91 -6.69
C GLN A 96 4.85 12.17 -5.55
N TRP A 97 5.19 12.86 -4.46
CA TRP A 97 5.71 12.23 -3.26
C TRP A 97 4.71 11.25 -2.64
N LEU A 98 3.43 11.63 -2.57
CA LEU A 98 2.37 10.79 -2.02
C LEU A 98 2.21 9.48 -2.80
N ASP A 99 2.26 9.53 -4.13
CA ASP A 99 2.19 8.33 -4.98
C ASP A 99 3.38 7.38 -4.73
N LEU A 100 4.58 7.93 -4.51
CA LEU A 100 5.77 7.14 -4.17
C LEU A 100 5.63 6.50 -2.78
N ALA A 101 5.21 7.28 -1.79
CA ALA A 101 5.03 6.81 -0.43
C ALA A 101 3.97 5.71 -0.33
N VAL A 102 2.84 5.85 -1.06
CA VAL A 102 1.79 4.82 -1.10
C VAL A 102 2.32 3.53 -1.72
N ARG A 103 3.08 3.62 -2.81
CA ARG A 103 3.70 2.43 -3.45
C ARG A 103 4.66 1.73 -2.51
N GLN A 104 5.49 2.48 -1.80
CA GLN A 104 6.44 1.93 -0.84
C GLN A 104 5.73 1.25 0.32
N LEU A 105 4.79 1.94 0.98
CA LEU A 105 4.00 1.34 2.05
C LEU A 105 3.26 0.07 1.58
N THR A 106 2.68 0.10 0.39
CA THR A 106 1.98 -1.07 -0.17
C THR A 106 2.93 -2.24 -0.39
N ALA A 107 4.13 -1.98 -0.91
CA ALA A 107 5.16 -3.01 -1.10
C ALA A 107 5.60 -3.61 0.25
N ASP A 108 5.88 -2.76 1.25
CA ASP A 108 6.28 -3.22 2.59
C ASP A 108 5.20 -4.09 3.25
N LEU A 109 3.92 -3.73 3.07
CA LEU A 109 2.80 -4.54 3.57
C LEU A 109 2.63 -5.84 2.80
N ALA A 110 2.86 -5.83 1.47
CA ALA A 110 2.79 -7.02 0.64
C ALA A 110 3.89 -8.02 1.03
N ASP A 111 5.12 -7.55 1.25
CA ASP A 111 6.25 -8.39 1.69
C ASP A 111 5.93 -9.06 3.04
N ARG A 112 5.35 -8.32 3.99
CA ARG A 112 4.90 -8.88 5.27
C ARG A 112 3.82 -9.94 5.11
N CYS A 113 2.85 -9.71 4.23
CA CYS A 113 1.80 -10.69 3.93
C CYS A 113 2.37 -11.96 3.27
N GLU A 114 3.36 -11.83 2.39
CA GLU A 114 4.07 -12.96 1.78
C GLU A 114 4.89 -13.75 2.81
N ASP A 115 5.45 -13.07 3.82
CA ASP A 115 6.09 -13.67 5.00
C ASP A 115 5.07 -14.33 5.97
N GLY A 116 3.77 -14.30 5.64
CA GLY A 116 2.70 -14.89 6.44
C GLY A 116 2.23 -14.03 7.61
N GLN A 117 2.67 -12.77 7.71
CA GLN A 117 2.19 -11.85 8.73
C GLN A 117 0.82 -11.28 8.37
N ARG A 118 -0.04 -11.12 9.36
CA ARG A 118 -1.35 -10.50 9.20
C ARG A 118 -1.26 -8.98 9.21
N VAL A 119 -1.90 -8.34 8.22
CA VAL A 119 -2.15 -6.90 8.16
C VAL A 119 -3.65 -6.64 8.19
N THR A 120 -4.11 -5.69 9.01
CA THR A 120 -5.52 -5.29 9.06
C THR A 120 -5.69 -3.78 9.21
N PHE A 121 -6.80 -3.24 8.71
CA PHE A 121 -7.12 -1.82 8.77
C PHE A 121 -8.32 -1.60 9.70
N GLY A 122 -8.18 -0.68 10.67
CA GLY A 122 -9.14 -0.50 11.76
C GLY A 122 -9.54 0.96 11.97
N ALA A 123 -10.75 1.19 12.49
CA ALA A 123 -11.14 2.51 12.97
C ALA A 123 -10.28 2.92 14.17
N ARG A 124 -10.08 4.23 14.34
CA ARG A 124 -9.47 4.78 15.55
C ARG A 124 -10.39 4.51 16.74
N GLN A 125 -9.86 3.81 17.76
CA GLN A 125 -10.55 3.61 19.04
C GLN A 125 -10.44 4.85 19.92
#